data_AF-A0YVH9-F1
#
_entry.id   AF-A0YVH9-F1
#
_cell.length_a   1.000
_cell.length_b   1.000
_cell.length_c   1.000
_cell.angle_alpha   90.00
_cell.angle_beta   90.00
_cell.angle_gamma   90.00
#
_symmetry.space_group_name_H-M   'P 1'
#
loop_
_entity.id
_entity.type
_entity.pdbx_description
1 polymer ?
#
loop_
_entity_poly.entity_id
_entity_poly.type
_entity_poly.pdbx_seq_one_letter_code
_entity_poly.pdbx_strand_id
1 'polypeptide(L)' 'MPDQQAQVCPVCKVRIVKAAGGDKVLFSSGPPGTRSRLSARVCQFVKKNGCINKDPNLIGDIKSEDYYKPEL' A
#
# COMPACT_ATOMS: atom_id res chain seq x y z
N MET A 1 8.19 -4.22 -23.50
CA MET A 1 6.97 -4.66 -22.78
C MET A 1 6.63 -3.54 -21.80
N PRO A 2 5.45 -2.92 -21.85
CA PRO A 2 5.26 -1.64 -21.18
C PRO A 2 5.35 -1.86 -19.68
N ASP A 3 6.32 -1.16 -19.10
CA ASP A 3 6.56 -1.00 -17.68
C ASP A 3 5.21 -0.74 -16.98
N GLN A 4 4.67 -1.75 -16.30
CA GLN A 4 3.52 -1.55 -15.44
C GLN A 4 3.93 -0.47 -14.45
N GLN A 5 3.37 0.72 -14.59
CA GLN A 5 3.79 1.94 -13.90
C GLN A 5 3.83 1.71 -12.39
N ALA A 6 4.99 1.30 -11.90
CA ALA A 6 5.21 0.87 -10.54
C ALA A 6 5.79 2.06 -9.77
N GLN A 7 5.00 2.59 -8.85
CA GLN A 7 5.40 3.70 -8.00
C GLN A 7 6.00 3.14 -6.71
N VAL A 8 7.27 3.43 -6.46
CA VAL A 8 7.93 3.06 -5.20
C VAL A 8 7.82 4.21 -4.22
N CYS A 9 7.27 3.95 -3.04
CA CYS A 9 7.18 4.95 -1.99
C CYS A 9 8.59 5.26 -1.45
N PRO A 10 9.09 6.51 -1.50
CA PRO A 10 10.43 6.82 -1.02
C PRO A 10 10.58 6.66 0.50
N VAL A 11 9.46 6.70 1.23
CA VAL A 11 9.44 6.65 2.71
C VAL A 11 9.31 5.23 3.25
N CYS A 12 8.34 4.44 2.78
CA CYS A 12 8.14 3.06 3.26
C CYS A 12 8.73 1.99 2.34
N LYS A 13 9.29 2.36 1.18
CA LYS A 13 9.89 1.48 0.17
C LYS A 13 8.95 0.43 -0.44
N VAL A 14 7.66 0.52 -0.13
CA VAL A 14 6.61 -0.32 -0.73
C VAL A 14 6.37 0.10 -2.17
N ARG A 15 6.14 -0.89 -3.04
CA ARG A 15 5.87 -0.68 -4.47
C ARG A 15 4.37 -0.80 -4.76
N ILE A 16 3.80 0.16 -5.45
CA ILE A 16 2.40 0.17 -5.89
C ILE A 16 2.36 0.02 -7.41
N VAL A 17 1.72 -1.03 -7.89
CA VAL A 17 1.55 -1.33 -9.32
C VAL A 17 0.14 -0.92 -9.72
N LYS A 18 0.03 0.02 -10.67
CA LYS A 18 -1.24 0.41 -11.28
C LYS A 18 -1.74 -0.71 -12.20
N ALA A 19 -2.99 -1.13 -12.05
CA ALA A 19 -3.62 -2.10 -12.95
C ALA A 19 -5.07 -1.72 -13.26
N ALA A 20 -5.57 -2.13 -14.43
CA ALA A 20 -6.90 -1.78 -14.94
C ALA A 20 -8.07 -2.31 -14.08
N GLY A 21 -7.80 -3.19 -13.11
CA GLY A 21 -8.77 -3.74 -12.16
C GLY A 21 -8.52 -3.35 -10.70
N GLY A 22 -7.63 -2.39 -10.45
CA GLY A 22 -7.27 -1.93 -9.10
C GLY A 22 -5.78 -2.01 -8.80
N ASP A 23 -5.31 -1.11 -7.95
CA ASP A 23 -3.90 -1.02 -7.58
C ASP A 23 -3.46 -2.21 -6.72
N LYS A 24 -2.32 -2.80 -7.08
CA LYS A 24 -1.69 -3.88 -6.31
C LYS A 24 -0.50 -3.35 -5.54
N VAL A 25 -0.44 -3.63 -4.24
CA VAL A 25 0.66 -3.21 -3.37
C VAL A 25 1.58 -4.40 -3.10
N LEU A 26 2.87 -4.23 -3.38
CA LEU A 26 3.93 -5.22 -3.16
C LEU A 26 4.75 -4.80 -1.94
N PHE A 27 4.59 -5.54 -0.86
CA PHE A 27 5.39 -5.40 0.36
C PHE A 27 6.74 -6.10 0.20
N SER A 28 7.73 -5.73 1.03
CA SER A 28 9.05 -6.37 1.02
C SER A 28 9.01 -7.84 1.44
N SER A 29 8.00 -8.22 2.23
CA SER A 29 7.79 -9.57 2.75
C SER A 29 6.29 -9.89 2.78
N GLY A 30 5.95 -11.15 2.53
CA GLY A 30 4.57 -11.64 2.56
C GLY A 30 3.80 -11.40 1.25
N PRO A 31 2.49 -11.71 1.26
CA PRO A 31 1.67 -11.59 0.06
C PRO A 31 1.42 -10.14 -0.34
N PRO A 32 1.16 -9.88 -1.63
CA PRO A 32 0.64 -8.59 -2.09
C PRO A 32 -0.62 -8.18 -1.34
N GLY A 33 -0.87 -6.89 -1.25
CA GLY A 33 -2.10 -6.35 -0.65
C GLY A 33 -2.63 -5.13 -1.39
N THR A 34 -3.44 -4.36 -0.68
CA THR A 34 -4.16 -3.18 -1.19
C THR A 34 -3.58 -1.89 -0.59
N ARG A 35 -4.03 -0.74 -1.11
CA ARG A 35 -3.71 0.56 -0.53
C ARG A 35 -4.29 0.74 0.88
N SER A 36 -5.47 0.20 1.17
CA SER A 36 -6.05 0.09 2.53
C SER A 36 -5.09 -0.61 3.49
N ARG A 37 -4.59 -1.80 3.11
CA ARG A 37 -3.62 -2.57 3.90
C ARG A 37 -2.32 -1.82 4.14
N LEU A 38 -1.81 -1.13 3.11
CA LEU A 38 -0.62 -0.30 3.22
C LEU A 38 -0.82 0.86 4.20
N SER A 39 -1.99 1.49 4.17
CA SER A 39 -2.35 2.55 5.10
C SER A 39 -2.42 2.01 6.54
N ALA A 40 -3.20 0.94 6.74
CA ALA A 40 -3.45 0.30 8.04
C ALA A 40 -2.22 -0.34 8.70
N ARG A 41 -1.18 -0.68 7.94
CA ARG A 41 0.03 -1.30 8.53
C ARG A 41 1.22 -0.37 8.60
N VAL A 42 1.32 0.60 7.68
CA VAL A 42 2.55 1.36 7.50
C VAL A 42 2.28 2.86 7.40
N CYS A 43 1.56 3.34 6.38
CA CYS A 43 1.50 4.79 6.13
C CYS A 43 0.71 5.56 7.21
N GLN A 44 -0.18 4.93 7.99
CA GLN A 44 -0.80 5.59 9.15
C GLN A 44 0.21 5.98 10.25
N PHE A 45 1.28 5.18 10.41
CA PHE A 45 2.32 5.41 11.42
C PHE A 45 3.45 6.27 10.88
N VAL A 46 3.70 6.18 9.57
CA VAL A 46 4.86 6.81 8.96
C VAL A 46 4.74 8.33 8.92
N LYS A 47 3.55 8.95 8.98
CA LYS A 47 3.23 10.42 9.10
C LYS A 47 4.25 11.43 8.51
N LYS A 48 5.03 11.02 7.51
CA LYS A 48 6.16 11.76 6.94
C LYS A 48 5.77 12.33 5.59
N ASN A 49 6.33 13.49 5.26
CA ASN A 49 6.21 14.05 3.92
C ASN A 49 6.87 13.10 2.91
N GLY A 50 6.19 12.83 1.79
CA GLY A 50 6.65 11.91 0.76
C GLY A 50 6.05 10.50 0.73
N CYS A 51 5.23 10.04 1.69
CA CYS A 51 4.45 8.79 1.46
C CYS A 51 3.47 9.03 0.29
N ILE A 52 3.49 8.14 -0.71
CA ILE A 52 2.62 8.23 -1.91
C ILE A 52 1.20 7.68 -1.65
N ASN A 53 1.01 6.94 -0.56
CA ASN A 53 -0.28 6.38 -0.15
C ASN A 53 -0.96 7.29 0.88
N LYS A 54 -1.38 8.48 0.44
CA LYS A 54 -2.00 9.51 1.30
C LYS A 54 -3.39 9.95 0.86
N ASP A 55 -3.72 9.79 -0.42
CA ASP A 55 -5.01 10.21 -0.95
C ASP A 55 -6.10 9.24 -0.48
N PRO A 56 -7.07 9.70 0.35
CA PRO A 56 -8.13 8.84 0.87
C PRO A 56 -8.98 8.22 -0.25
N ASN A 57 -9.15 8.89 -1.38
CA ASN A 57 -9.91 8.37 -2.52
C ASN A 57 -9.20 7.19 -3.19
N LEU A 58 -7.86 7.16 -3.13
CA LEU A 58 -7.06 6.06 -3.65
C LEU A 58 -6.87 4.95 -2.61
N ILE A 59 -6.83 5.29 -1.32
CA ILE A 59 -6.67 4.30 -0.25
C ILE A 59 -7.89 3.37 -0.21
N GLY A 60 -9.08 3.94 -0.31
CA GLY A 60 -10.35 3.22 -0.12
C GLY A 60 -10.63 2.94 1.36
N ASP A 61 -11.69 2.17 1.61
CA ASP A 61 -12.08 1.80 2.97
C ASP A 61 -11.06 0.85 3.61
N ILE A 62 -10.68 1.17 4.84
CA ILE A 62 -9.82 0.32 5.67
C ILE A 62 -10.72 -0.60 6.50
N LYS A 63 -10.56 -1.90 6.32
CA LYS A 63 -11.30 -2.93 7.07
C LYS A 63 -10.47 -3.49 8.22
N SER A 64 -11.11 -4.15 9.19
CA SER A 64 -10.41 -4.78 10.33
C SER A 64 -9.39 -5.85 9.92
N GLU A 65 -9.53 -6.44 8.73
CA GLU A 65 -8.59 -7.40 8.13
C GLU A 65 -7.30 -6.76 7.57
N ASP A 66 -7.33 -5.46 7.26
CA ASP A 66 -6.18 -4.73 6.73
C ASP A 66 -5.11 -4.53 7.79
N TYR A 67 -5.50 -4.40 9.06
CA TYR A 67 -4.59 -4.27 10.18
C TYR A 67 -3.70 -5.51 10.34
N TYR A 68 -2.55 -5.32 10.97
CA TYR A 68 -1.69 -6.43 11.32
C TYR A 68 -2.38 -7.31 12.37
N LYS A 69 -2.49 -8.60 12.08
CA LYS A 69 -2.92 -9.63 13.02
C LYS A 69 -1.71 -10.55 13.23
N PRO A 70 -1.06 -10.54 14.40
CA PRO A 70 -0.11 -11.60 14.71
C PRO A 70 -0.89 -12.92 14.66
N GLU A 71 -0.41 -13.89 13.88
CA GLU A 71 -1.02 -15.22 13.91
C GLU A 71 -0.87 -15.76 15.34
N LEU A 72 -1.98 -16.24 15.91
CA LEU A 72 -2.06 -16.84 17.24
C LEU A 72 -1.46 -18.24 17.23
#